data_AF-A0A519BFS5-F1
#
_entry.id   AF-A0A519BFS5-F1
#
_cell.length_a   1.000
_cell.length_b   1.000
_cell.length_c   1.000
_cell.angle_alpha   90.00
_cell.angle_beta   90.00
_cell.angle_gamma   90.00
#
_symmetry.space_group_name_H-M   'P 1'
#
loop_
_entity.id
_entity.type
_entity.pdbx_description
1 polymer ?
#
loop_
_entity_poly.entity_id
_entity_poly.type
_entity_poly.pdbx_seq_one_letter_code
_entity_poly.pdbx_strand_id
1 'polypeptide(L)'
;MENPTGDNNSCVEKDGQNGSDNKNIDTIFDEIKSYINDTKDYGLNENKRDEASSIISFTGMILDELSNSIKKAKLSDFNLEKISNEDLDIKLSNLLRQLKPYYFEKETSVMLDGLADYCNDVFMELMAGHSCAVPEKH
;
A
#
# COMPACT_ATOMS: atom_id res chain seq x y z
N MET A 1 66.11 -17.38 -7.97
CA MET A 1 65.93 -15.93 -7.71
C MET A 1 65.10 -15.37 -8.83
N GLU A 2 63.99 -14.73 -8.44
CA GLU A 2 62.88 -14.19 -9.24
C GLU A 2 63.37 -13.11 -10.23
N ASN A 3 62.79 -12.86 -11.42
CA ASN A 3 61.42 -12.49 -11.78
C ASN A 3 61.18 -12.74 -13.29
N PRO A 4 59.93 -12.91 -13.74
CA PRO A 4 59.48 -12.07 -14.86
C PRO A 4 58.07 -11.48 -14.68
N THR A 5 57.97 -10.21 -15.04
CA THR A 5 56.89 -9.55 -15.79
C THR A 5 55.47 -10.06 -15.57
N GLY A 6 54.71 -9.35 -14.73
CA GLY A 6 53.26 -9.49 -14.65
C GLY A 6 52.58 -8.52 -15.62
N ASP A 7 52.00 -9.07 -16.69
CA ASP A 7 50.80 -8.54 -17.32
C ASP A 7 49.78 -9.66 -17.34
N ASN A 8 48.63 -9.47 -16.69
CA ASN A 8 47.39 -10.11 -17.10
C ASN A 8 46.18 -9.32 -16.60
N ASN A 9 45.34 -8.99 -17.56
CA ASN A 9 44.04 -8.37 -17.47
C ASN A 9 43.07 -9.11 -16.54
N SER A 10 42.01 -8.37 -16.20
CA SER A 10 40.67 -8.84 -15.82
C SER A 10 40.43 -8.99 -14.32
N CYS A 11 39.72 -8.04 -13.73
CA CYS A 11 38.26 -8.11 -13.72
C CYS A 11 37.71 -6.74 -13.37
N VAL A 12 36.73 -6.30 -14.15
CA VAL A 12 35.88 -5.17 -13.80
C VAL A 12 35.15 -5.57 -12.52
N GLU A 13 35.46 -4.94 -11.40
CA GLU A 13 34.53 -4.91 -10.26
C GLU A 13 33.32 -4.09 -10.71
N LYS A 14 32.42 -4.75 -11.45
CA LYS A 14 31.02 -4.38 -11.43
C LYS A 14 30.56 -4.81 -10.06
N ASP A 15 30.54 -3.87 -9.12
CA ASP A 15 29.70 -3.99 -7.93
C ASP A 15 28.26 -4.22 -8.42
N GLY A 16 27.93 -5.51 -8.43
CA GLY A 16 26.62 -6.02 -8.75
C GLY A 16 25.64 -5.48 -7.73
N GLN A 17 24.79 -4.60 -8.23
CA GLN A 17 23.33 -4.65 -8.09
C GLN A 17 22.74 -5.15 -6.77
N ASN A 18 21.79 -4.32 -6.35
CA ASN A 18 20.59 -4.64 -5.58
C ASN A 18 20.77 -4.85 -4.09
N GLY A 19 20.87 -3.71 -3.40
CA GLY A 19 20.10 -3.51 -2.17
C GLY A 19 18.60 -3.60 -2.49
N SER A 20 18.12 -4.80 -2.79
CA SER A 20 16.72 -5.16 -2.63
C SER A 20 16.56 -5.42 -1.13
N ASP A 21 16.45 -4.34 -0.35
CA ASP A 21 16.02 -4.44 1.04
C ASP A 21 14.71 -5.21 1.03
N ASN A 22 14.79 -6.46 1.48
CA ASN A 22 13.63 -7.32 1.68
C ASN A 22 12.88 -6.72 2.87
N LYS A 23 12.09 -5.66 2.62
CA LYS A 23 11.25 -5.03 3.64
C LYS A 23 10.40 -6.13 4.27
N ASN A 24 10.42 -6.20 5.60
CA ASN A 24 9.56 -7.12 6.33
C ASN A 24 8.09 -6.80 6.00
N ILE A 25 7.24 -7.82 5.93
CA ILE A 25 5.80 -7.68 5.65
C ILE A 25 5.14 -6.67 6.60
N ASP A 26 5.54 -6.68 7.89
CA ASP A 26 5.09 -5.73 8.91
C ASP A 26 5.34 -4.28 8.49
N THR A 27 6.52 -3.99 7.93
CA THR A 27 6.89 -2.65 7.45
C THR A 27 5.99 -2.21 6.31
N ILE A 28 5.59 -3.13 5.42
CA ILE A 28 4.67 -2.81 4.33
C ILE A 28 3.29 -2.46 4.89
N PHE A 29 2.79 -3.23 5.86
CA PHE A 29 1.51 -2.96 6.52
C PHE A 29 1.51 -1.65 7.30
N ASP A 30 2.59 -1.34 8.02
CA ASP A 30 2.78 -0.06 8.70
C ASP A 30 2.79 1.12 7.71
N GLU A 31 3.43 0.95 6.54
CA GLU A 31 3.43 1.97 5.49
C GLU A 31 2.05 2.18 4.86
N ILE A 32 1.23 1.12 4.70
CA ILE A 32 -0.16 1.27 4.24
C ILE A 32 -1.00 1.97 5.30
N LYS A 33 -0.84 1.62 6.58
CA LYS A 33 -1.53 2.31 7.67
C LYS A 33 -1.14 3.79 7.76
N SER A 34 0.14 4.08 7.54
CA SER A 34 0.64 5.46 7.46
C SER A 34 0.01 6.22 6.29
N TYR A 35 -0.09 5.61 5.10
CA TYR A 35 -0.80 6.20 3.95
C TYR A 35 -2.28 6.54 4.27
N ILE A 36 -2.98 5.66 4.99
CA ILE A 36 -4.36 5.92 5.45
C ILE A 36 -4.41 7.14 6.37
N ASN A 37 -3.48 7.24 7.32
CA ASN A 37 -3.39 8.37 8.24
C ASN A 37 -3.03 9.68 7.52
N ASP A 38 -2.06 9.65 6.61
CA ASP A 38 -1.68 10.82 5.80
C ASP A 38 -2.89 11.36 5.02
N THR A 39 -3.70 10.47 4.46
CA THR A 39 -4.92 10.82 3.71
C THR A 39 -5.98 11.43 4.62
N LYS A 40 -6.18 10.86 5.82
CA LYS A 40 -7.07 11.44 6.84
C LYS A 40 -6.62 12.84 7.23
N ASP A 41 -5.35 13.00 7.55
CA ASP A 41 -4.78 14.27 7.99
C ASP A 41 -4.87 15.33 6.88
N TYR A 42 -4.63 14.95 5.62
CA TYR A 42 -4.91 15.79 4.45
C TYR A 42 -6.37 16.26 4.42
N GLY A 43 -7.33 15.34 4.56
CA GLY A 43 -8.75 15.66 4.56
C GLY A 43 -9.16 16.62 5.68
N LEU A 44 -8.61 16.43 6.88
CA LEU A 44 -8.89 17.27 8.05
C LEU A 44 -8.21 18.65 7.97
N ASN A 45 -6.95 18.70 7.57
CA ASN A 45 -6.14 19.92 7.60
C ASN A 45 -6.39 20.83 6.39
N GLU A 46 -6.70 20.26 5.22
CA GLU A 46 -6.97 21.03 4.00
C GLU A 46 -8.46 21.28 3.74
N ASN A 47 -9.35 20.87 4.67
CA ASN A 47 -10.80 20.93 4.51
C ASN A 47 -11.30 20.20 3.24
N LYS A 48 -10.70 19.05 2.94
CA LYS A 48 -11.00 18.18 1.79
C LYS A 48 -11.54 16.82 2.24
N ARG A 49 -12.43 16.84 3.22
CA ARG A 49 -12.96 15.62 3.86
C ARG A 49 -13.66 14.69 2.87
N ASP A 50 -14.46 15.22 1.95
CA ASP A 50 -15.15 14.41 0.93
C ASP A 50 -14.15 13.65 0.03
N GLU A 51 -13.10 14.33 -0.43
CA GLU A 51 -12.03 13.74 -1.25
C GLU A 51 -11.28 12.66 -0.45
N ALA A 52 -10.83 12.98 0.77
CA ALA A 52 -10.15 12.04 1.63
C ALA A 52 -11.02 10.82 1.97
N SER A 53 -12.30 11.02 2.28
CA SER A 53 -13.25 9.93 2.58
C SER A 53 -13.45 9.01 1.38
N SER A 54 -13.47 9.56 0.16
CA SER A 54 -13.57 8.79 -1.08
C SER A 54 -12.33 7.92 -1.29
N ILE A 55 -11.14 8.49 -1.08
CA ILE A 55 -9.86 7.77 -1.15
C ILE A 55 -9.80 6.65 -0.10
N ILE A 56 -10.17 6.94 1.15
CA ILE A 56 -10.18 5.96 2.25
C ILE A 56 -11.17 4.82 1.99
N SER A 57 -12.40 5.15 1.55
CA SER A 57 -13.39 4.14 1.22
C SER A 57 -12.91 3.25 0.08
N PHE A 58 -12.34 3.84 -0.99
CA PHE A 58 -11.79 3.06 -2.10
C PHE A 58 -10.62 2.17 -1.65
N THR A 59 -9.71 2.73 -0.84
CA THR A 59 -8.58 1.97 -0.26
C THR A 59 -9.08 0.77 0.53
N GLY A 60 -10.05 0.95 1.43
CA GLY A 60 -10.66 -0.15 2.20
C GLY A 60 -11.24 -1.25 1.31
N MET A 61 -11.97 -0.87 0.25
CA MET A 61 -12.53 -1.85 -0.71
C MET A 61 -11.45 -2.67 -1.41
N ILE A 62 -10.33 -2.05 -1.81
CA ILE A 62 -9.23 -2.77 -2.44
C ILE A 62 -8.56 -3.75 -1.47
N LEU A 63 -8.36 -3.36 -0.21
CA LEU A 63 -7.75 -4.21 0.81
C LEU A 63 -8.65 -5.41 1.17
N ASP A 64 -9.96 -5.21 1.29
CA ASP A 64 -10.93 -6.29 1.52
C ASP A 64 -10.97 -7.27 0.33
N GLU A 65 -11.03 -6.77 -0.90
CA GLU A 65 -11.03 -7.64 -2.09
C GLU A 65 -9.72 -8.44 -2.21
N LEU A 66 -8.58 -7.83 -1.89
CA LEU A 66 -7.28 -8.50 -1.79
C LEU A 66 -7.30 -9.63 -0.77
N SER A 67 -7.74 -9.32 0.45
CA SER A 67 -7.87 -10.29 1.54
C SER A 67 -8.74 -11.47 1.12
N ASN A 68 -9.92 -11.17 0.57
CA ASN A 68 -10.88 -12.18 0.11
C ASN A 68 -10.32 -13.04 -1.03
N SER A 69 -9.53 -12.46 -1.92
CA SER A 69 -8.85 -13.18 -3.00
C SER A 69 -7.80 -14.15 -2.47
N ILE A 70 -7.00 -13.72 -1.50
CA ILE A 70 -6.01 -14.57 -0.81
C ILE A 70 -6.72 -15.72 -0.09
N LYS A 71 -7.74 -15.43 0.72
CA LYS A 71 -8.50 -16.44 1.48
C LYS A 71 -9.13 -17.51 0.58
N LYS A 72 -9.62 -17.12 -0.60
CA LYS A 72 -10.27 -18.02 -1.56
C LYS A 72 -9.28 -18.85 -2.38
N ALA A 73 -7.96 -18.65 -2.21
CA ALA A 73 -6.88 -19.29 -2.97
C ALA A 73 -7.00 -19.15 -4.51
N LYS A 74 -7.85 -18.23 -5.00
CA LYS A 74 -8.02 -17.89 -6.41
C LYS A 74 -7.16 -16.68 -6.78
N LEU A 75 -5.89 -16.73 -6.41
CA LEU A 75 -4.92 -15.67 -6.72
C LEU A 75 -4.72 -15.47 -8.24
N SER A 76 -5.19 -16.40 -9.08
CA SER A 76 -5.17 -16.27 -10.54
C SER A 76 -6.03 -15.10 -11.06
N ASP A 77 -7.04 -14.66 -10.30
CA ASP A 77 -8.05 -13.72 -10.77
C ASP A 77 -7.91 -12.31 -10.17
N PHE A 78 -7.18 -12.16 -9.06
CA PHE A 78 -6.89 -10.85 -8.48
C PHE A 78 -5.86 -10.12 -9.31
N ASN A 79 -6.35 -9.48 -10.36
CA ASN A 79 -5.52 -8.69 -11.21
C ASN A 79 -5.47 -7.26 -10.66
N LEU A 80 -4.40 -6.92 -9.94
CA LEU A 80 -4.05 -5.52 -9.63
C LEU A 80 -3.97 -4.67 -10.91
N GLU A 81 -3.83 -5.27 -12.10
CA GLU A 81 -3.88 -4.57 -13.39
C GLU A 81 -5.30 -4.34 -13.91
N LYS A 82 -6.34 -5.00 -13.35
CA LYS A 82 -7.76 -4.69 -13.63
C LYS A 82 -8.27 -3.53 -12.80
N ILE A 83 -7.72 -3.31 -11.60
CA ILE A 83 -7.82 -2.02 -10.93
C ILE A 83 -6.93 -1.11 -11.75
N SER A 84 -7.52 -0.18 -12.51
CA SER A 84 -6.71 0.67 -13.36
C SER A 84 -5.69 1.37 -12.45
N ASN A 85 -4.40 1.29 -12.79
CA ASN A 85 -3.37 2.03 -12.06
C ASN A 85 -3.59 3.55 -12.17
N GLU A 86 -4.55 4.00 -12.99
CA GLU A 86 -4.97 5.40 -13.11
C GLU A 86 -5.90 5.82 -11.97
N ASP A 87 -6.65 4.90 -11.36
CA ASP A 87 -7.57 5.18 -10.25
C ASP A 87 -6.93 5.02 -8.87
N LEU A 88 -5.84 4.24 -8.80
CA LEU A 88 -5.14 3.97 -7.54
C LEU A 88 -3.94 4.91 -7.38
N ASP A 89 -3.85 5.56 -6.21
CA ASP A 89 -2.68 6.38 -5.88
C ASP A 89 -1.37 5.57 -6.04
N ILE A 90 -0.34 6.23 -6.60
CA ILE A 90 0.94 5.59 -6.93
C ILE A 90 1.62 5.00 -5.70
N LYS A 91 1.55 5.67 -4.54
CA LYS A 91 2.14 5.19 -3.28
C LYS A 91 1.44 3.91 -2.86
N LEU A 92 0.11 3.89 -2.83
CA LEU A 92 -0.67 2.69 -2.49
C LEU A 92 -0.39 1.54 -3.48
N SER A 93 -0.39 1.81 -4.79
CA SER A 93 -0.08 0.79 -5.82
C SER A 93 1.27 0.11 -5.60
N ASN A 94 2.30 0.90 -5.29
CA ASN A 94 3.63 0.38 -5.03
C ASN A 94 3.70 -0.46 -3.74
N LEU A 95 2.98 -0.07 -2.69
CA LEU A 95 2.89 -0.86 -1.46
C LEU A 95 2.18 -2.20 -1.70
N LEU A 96 1.04 -2.20 -2.40
CA LEU A 96 0.32 -3.43 -2.73
C LEU A 96 1.13 -4.38 -3.62
N ARG A 97 1.95 -3.83 -4.54
CA ARG A 97 2.87 -4.65 -5.35
C ARG A 97 3.95 -5.33 -4.51
N GLN A 98 4.43 -4.68 -3.44
CA GLN A 98 5.39 -5.26 -2.52
C GLN A 98 4.79 -6.39 -1.67
N LEU A 99 3.47 -6.43 -1.48
CA LEU A 99 2.79 -7.54 -0.79
C LEU A 99 2.69 -8.83 -1.62
N LYS A 100 2.87 -8.76 -2.95
CA LYS A 100 2.73 -9.92 -3.87
C LYS A 100 3.48 -11.18 -3.41
N PRO A 101 4.74 -11.11 -2.94
CA PRO A 101 5.45 -12.29 -2.46
C PRO A 101 4.85 -12.94 -1.22
N TYR A 102 3.93 -12.28 -0.50
CA TYR A 102 3.34 -12.77 0.75
C TYR A 102 1.89 -13.24 0.57
N TYR A 103 1.34 -13.21 -0.65
CA TYR A 103 -0.08 -13.55 -0.90
C TYR A 103 -0.44 -15.02 -0.64
N PHE A 104 0.53 -15.91 -0.48
CA PHE A 104 0.26 -17.30 -0.06
C PHE A 104 0.18 -17.46 1.47
N GLU A 105 0.51 -16.41 2.23
CA GLU A 105 0.53 -16.46 3.68
C GLU A 105 -0.84 -16.07 4.24
N LYS A 106 -1.37 -16.89 5.15
CA LYS A 106 -2.65 -16.63 5.82
C LYS A 106 -2.62 -15.31 6.58
N GLU A 107 -1.50 -15.00 7.21
CA GLU A 107 -1.28 -13.78 8.00
C GLU A 107 -1.52 -12.51 7.16
N THR A 108 -1.06 -12.49 5.91
CA THR A 108 -1.30 -11.40 4.97
C THR A 108 -2.78 -11.08 4.81
N SER A 109 -3.65 -12.10 4.68
CA SER A 109 -5.10 -11.86 4.60
C SER A 109 -5.71 -11.30 5.88
N VAL A 110 -5.22 -11.74 7.05
CA VAL A 110 -5.70 -11.25 8.34
C VAL A 110 -5.29 -9.79 8.57
N MET A 111 -4.07 -9.43 8.17
CA MET A 111 -3.59 -8.05 8.26
C MET A 111 -4.31 -7.14 7.27
N LEU A 112 -4.62 -7.62 6.06
CA LEU A 112 -5.42 -6.88 5.08
C LEU A 112 -6.85 -6.63 5.57
N ASP A 113 -7.51 -7.62 6.20
CA ASP A 113 -8.80 -7.42 6.86
C ASP A 113 -8.72 -6.31 7.91
N GLY A 114 -7.71 -6.39 8.79
CA GLY A 114 -7.52 -5.40 9.84
C GLY A 114 -7.32 -3.98 9.31
N LEU A 115 -6.63 -3.82 8.17
CA LEU A 115 -6.51 -2.51 7.52
C LEU A 115 -7.78 -2.07 6.80
N ALA A 116 -8.57 -2.99 6.24
CA ALA A 116 -9.86 -2.67 5.64
C ALA A 116 -10.85 -2.17 6.70
N ASP A 117 -10.91 -2.83 7.86
CA ASP A 117 -11.68 -2.38 9.02
C ASP A 117 -11.18 -1.01 9.51
N TYR A 118 -9.85 -0.82 9.56
CA TYR A 118 -9.26 0.47 9.93
C TYR A 118 -9.64 1.61 8.97
N CYS A 119 -9.71 1.35 7.66
CA CYS A 119 -10.23 2.32 6.70
C CYS A 119 -11.68 2.72 7.02
N ASN A 120 -12.54 1.77 7.42
CA ASN A 120 -13.91 2.07 7.80
C ASN A 120 -13.98 2.96 9.06
N ASP A 121 -13.15 2.68 10.07
CA ASP A 121 -13.06 3.53 11.26
C ASP A 121 -12.63 4.97 10.90
N VAL A 122 -11.57 5.10 10.10
CA VAL A 122 -11.07 6.41 9.63
C VAL A 122 -12.10 7.15 8.77
N PHE A 123 -12.83 6.44 7.91
CA PHE A 123 -13.92 7.01 7.12
C PHE A 123 -14.99 7.59 8.05
N MET A 124 -15.43 6.83 9.05
CA MET A 124 -16.43 7.29 10.01
C MET A 124 -15.95 8.53 10.79
N GLU A 125 -14.67 8.59 11.16
CA GLU A 125 -14.08 9.76 11.81
C GLU A 125 -14.07 11.00 10.90
N LEU A 126 -13.72 10.86 9.62
CA LEU A 126 -13.77 11.97 8.64
C LEU A 126 -15.20 12.52 8.52
N MET A 127 -16.18 11.61 8.49
CA MET A 127 -17.61 11.96 8.36
C MET A 127 -18.24 12.47 9.66
N ALA A 128 -17.68 12.15 10.83
CA ALA A 128 -18.21 12.52 12.14
C ALA A 128 -18.26 14.04 12.43
N GLY A 129 -17.73 14.89 11.54
CA GLY A 129 -17.86 16.35 11.60
C GLY A 129 -18.60 17.00 10.43
N HIS A 130 -19.12 16.23 9.47
CA HIS A 130 -19.82 16.76 8.29
C HIS A 130 -21.33 17.01 8.53
N SER A 131 -21.91 16.43 9.57
CA SER A 131 -23.34 16.56 9.91
C SER A 131 -23.56 17.63 10.99
N CYS A 132 -23.50 18.91 10.62
CA CYS A 132 -24.07 20.05 11.35
C CYS A 132 -24.26 21.27 10.41
N ALA A 133 -25.01 21.09 9.33
CA ALA A 133 -25.60 22.21 8.59
C ALA A 133 -27.09 21.92 8.42
N VAL A 134 -27.88 22.24 9.45
CA VAL A 134 -29.33 22.39 9.28
C VAL A 134 -29.51 23.69 8.48
N PRO A 135 -30.11 23.68 7.28
CA PRO A 135 -30.38 24.91 6.56
C PRO A 135 -31.32 25.78 7.40
N GLU A 136 -30.92 27.03 7.65
CA GLU A 136 -31.80 28.03 8.26
C GLU A 136 -33.08 28.12 7.41
N LYS A 137 -34.23 27.88 8.04
CA LYS A 137 -35.52 28.14 7.43
C LYS A 137 -35.66 29.66 7.27
N HIS A 138 -35.67 30.14 6.03
CA HIS A 138 -36.30 31.41 5.68
C HIS A 138 -37.75 31.17 5.29
#